data_AF-A0AA44Z5T5-F1
#
_entry.id   AF-A0AA44Z5T5-F1
#
_cell.length_a   1.000
_cell.length_b   1.000
_cell.length_c   1.000
_cell.angle_alpha   90.00
_cell.angle_beta   90.00
_cell.angle_gamma   90.00
#
_symmetry.space_group_name_H-M   'P 1'
#
loop_
_entity.id
_entity.type
_entity.pdbx_description
1 polymer ?
#
loop_
_entity_poly.entity_id
_entity_poly.type
_entity_poly.pdbx_seq_one_letter_code
_entity_poly.pdbx_strand_id
1 'polypeptide(L)'
;VVTRGDIHRICPHPINPCLLKVPGKTLREVILKARRPNMENLEVKGFGFRGKVMGKMIYDGLEVIPDTIPGNKILLEDVLINGKSLELDRIYTVGTIDMFTFGYLYPELSTLSDKQYYMPELLRDVLTDMLITYTSSVKL
;
A
#
# COMPACT_ATOMS: atom_id res chain seq x y z
N VAL A 1 1.87 22.32 16.59
CA VAL A 1 0.74 22.56 15.67
C VAL A 1 1.13 22.04 14.29
N VAL A 2 0.30 21.19 13.68
CA VAL A 2 0.51 20.71 12.30
C VAL A 2 -0.35 21.56 11.36
N THR A 3 0.21 22.01 10.24
CA THR A 3 -0.49 22.88 9.29
C THR A 3 -0.94 22.13 8.03
N ARG A 4 -1.87 22.70 7.26
CA ARG A 4 -2.22 22.18 5.91
C ARG A 4 -1.00 22.11 4.99
N GLY A 5 -0.05 23.05 5.14
CA GLY A 5 1.21 23.05 4.40
C GLY A 5 2.10 21.84 4.74
N ASP A 6 2.12 21.41 6.01
CA ASP A 6 2.86 20.22 6.43
C ASP A 6 2.29 18.94 5.82
N ILE A 7 0.96 18.79 5.87
CA ILE A 7 0.27 17.65 5.26
C ILE A 7 0.54 17.60 3.75
N HIS A 8 0.38 18.73 3.05
CA HIS A 8 0.64 18.79 1.62
C HIS A 8 2.11 18.48 1.29
N ARG A 9 3.06 18.89 2.13
CA ARG A 9 4.48 18.60 1.92
C ARG A 9 4.80 17.11 2.03
N ILE A 10 4.19 16.38 2.96
CA ILE A 10 4.43 14.94 3.15
C ILE A 10 3.55 14.07 2.24
N CYS A 11 2.39 14.57 1.83
CA CYS A 11 1.46 13.90 0.91
C CYS A 11 1.07 14.86 -0.25
N PRO A 12 2.03 15.15 -1.16
CA PRO A 12 1.84 16.16 -2.21
C PRO A 12 1.04 15.66 -3.42
N HIS A 13 0.80 14.36 -3.48
CA HIS A 13 0.18 13.70 -4.63
C HIS A 13 -1.35 13.75 -4.54
N PRO A 14 -2.05 13.97 -5.66
CA PRO A 14 -3.49 13.75 -5.74
C PRO A 14 -3.75 12.25 -5.94
N ILE A 15 -3.60 11.48 -4.87
CA ILE A 15 -3.83 10.03 -4.86
C ILE A 15 -5.10 9.74 -4.08
N ASN A 16 -5.99 8.92 -4.66
CA ASN A 16 -7.24 8.54 -4.02
C ASN A 16 -7.06 7.23 -3.21
N PRO A 17 -7.69 7.11 -2.03
CA PRO A 17 -7.81 5.84 -1.35
C PRO A 17 -8.60 4.83 -2.20
N CYS A 18 -8.26 3.55 -2.06
CA CYS A 18 -8.92 2.45 -2.75
C CYS A 18 -9.07 1.26 -1.81
N LEU A 19 -10.22 0.59 -1.85
CA LEU A 19 -10.48 -0.68 -1.18
C LEU A 19 -10.53 -1.80 -2.22
N LEU A 20 -9.81 -2.88 -1.95
CA LEU A 20 -9.76 -4.06 -2.81
C LEU A 20 -10.15 -5.33 -2.05
N LYS A 21 -10.81 -6.26 -2.74
CA LYS A 21 -10.89 -7.67 -2.31
C LYS A 21 -9.82 -8.48 -3.02
N VAL A 22 -8.83 -8.96 -2.28
CA VAL A 22 -7.61 -9.58 -2.83
C VAL A 22 -7.49 -11.01 -2.33
N PRO A 23 -7.41 -12.02 -3.21
CA PRO A 23 -7.06 -13.38 -2.82
C PRO A 23 -5.67 -13.43 -2.15
N GLY A 24 -5.49 -14.27 -1.14
CA GLY A 24 -4.22 -14.40 -0.43
C GLY A 24 -3.04 -14.69 -1.36
N LYS A 25 -3.22 -15.58 -2.33
CA LYS A 25 -2.22 -15.86 -3.37
C LYS A 25 -1.75 -14.61 -4.11
N THR A 26 -2.70 -13.77 -4.53
CA THR A 26 -2.45 -12.50 -5.24
C THR A 26 -1.75 -11.51 -4.32
N LEU A 27 -2.17 -11.43 -3.06
CA LEU A 27 -1.54 -10.57 -2.07
C LEU A 27 -0.07 -10.97 -1.84
N ARG A 28 0.23 -12.27 -1.70
CA ARG A 28 1.61 -12.79 -1.57
C ARG A 28 2.47 -12.44 -2.78
N GLU A 29 1.93 -12.59 -4.00
CA GLU A 29 2.64 -12.24 -5.25
C GLU A 29 2.98 -10.74 -5.32
N VAL A 30 2.02 -9.89 -4.97
CA VAL A 30 2.20 -8.43 -4.94
C VAL A 30 3.28 -8.03 -3.93
N ILE A 31 3.24 -8.59 -2.72
CA ILE A 31 4.25 -8.32 -1.67
C ILE A 31 5.64 -8.73 -2.12
N LEU A 32 5.76 -9.92 -2.72
CA LEU A 32 7.02 -10.41 -3.26
C LEU A 32 7.55 -9.47 -4.36
N LYS A 33 6.69 -9.03 -5.27
CA LYS A 33 7.03 -8.13 -6.37
C LYS A 33 7.44 -6.75 -5.87
N ALA A 34 6.70 -6.19 -4.91
CA ALA A 34 6.95 -4.87 -4.32
C ALA A 34 8.32 -4.76 -3.64
N ARG A 35 8.86 -5.88 -3.15
CA ARG A 35 10.18 -5.95 -2.49
C ARG A 35 11.36 -6.11 -3.45
N ARG A 36 11.10 -6.34 -4.74
CA ARG A 36 12.21 -6.55 -5.69
C ARG A 36 12.91 -5.22 -5.98
N PRO A 37 14.26 -5.20 -6.07
CA PRO A 37 14.99 -3.97 -6.33
C PRO A 37 14.57 -3.25 -7.62
N ASN A 38 14.13 -3.97 -8.64
CA ASN A 38 13.64 -3.37 -9.88
C ASN A 38 12.29 -2.65 -9.69
N MET A 39 11.45 -3.09 -8.76
CA MET A 39 10.22 -2.39 -8.40
C MET A 39 10.53 -1.20 -7.49
N GLU A 40 11.35 -1.37 -6.47
CA GLU A 40 11.71 -0.28 -5.55
C GLU A 40 12.40 0.90 -6.26
N ASN A 41 13.25 0.59 -7.25
CA ASN A 41 13.98 1.59 -8.04
C ASN A 41 13.29 1.97 -9.35
N LEU A 42 12.05 1.49 -9.59
CA LEU A 42 11.32 1.83 -10.80
C LEU A 42 11.06 3.34 -10.85
N GLU A 43 11.54 4.00 -11.90
CA GLU A 43 11.21 5.40 -12.14
C GLU A 43 9.75 5.52 -12.62
N VAL A 44 8.92 6.21 -11.83
CA VAL A 44 7.50 6.37 -12.11
C VAL A 44 7.24 7.77 -12.64
N LYS A 45 6.49 7.87 -13.74
CA LYS A 45 6.00 9.13 -14.33
C LYS A 45 4.51 9.01 -14.59
N GLY A 46 3.75 10.07 -14.33
CA GLY A 46 2.28 10.09 -14.49
C GLY A 46 1.53 9.73 -13.19
N PHE A 47 0.21 9.48 -13.29
CA PHE A 47 -0.66 9.10 -12.16
C PHE A 47 -0.65 10.08 -10.97
N GLY A 48 -0.41 11.37 -11.22
CA GLY A 48 -0.25 12.36 -10.16
C GLY A 48 1.03 12.18 -9.32
N PHE A 49 1.92 11.24 -9.69
CA PHE A 49 3.17 10.96 -9.00
C PHE A 49 4.17 12.12 -9.15
N ARG A 50 4.76 12.53 -8.03
CA ARG A 50 5.69 13.66 -7.86
C ARG A 50 7.04 13.20 -7.26
N GLY A 51 7.23 11.89 -7.13
CA GLY A 51 8.51 11.31 -6.72
C GLY A 51 9.40 11.02 -7.94
N LYS A 52 10.59 10.46 -7.69
CA LYS A 52 11.51 10.00 -8.74
C LYS A 52 11.39 8.48 -8.98
N VAL A 53 11.36 7.71 -7.91
CA VAL A 53 11.25 6.24 -7.93
C VAL A 53 10.11 5.76 -7.04
N MET A 54 9.58 4.57 -7.31
CA MET A 54 8.48 3.95 -6.57
C MET A 54 8.74 3.86 -5.05
N GLY A 55 9.98 3.49 -4.68
CA GLY A 55 10.37 3.30 -3.29
C GLY A 55 9.87 1.97 -2.69
N LYS A 56 9.93 1.87 -1.37
CA LYS A 56 9.53 0.67 -0.64
C LYS A 56 8.05 0.70 -0.29
N MET A 57 7.37 -0.42 -0.51
CA MET A 57 6.01 -0.59 -0.02
C MET A 57 6.03 -0.76 1.51
N ILE A 58 5.17 0.00 2.18
CA ILE A 58 4.99 -0.03 3.63
C ILE A 58 3.61 -0.63 3.91
N TYR A 59 3.54 -1.44 4.95
CA TYR A 59 2.34 -2.19 5.31
C TYR A 59 1.95 -1.90 6.75
N ASP A 60 0.64 -1.95 7.01
CA ASP A 60 0.07 -1.95 8.36
C ASP A 60 -0.60 -3.30 8.63
N GLY A 61 -0.45 -3.82 9.85
CA GLY A 61 -0.97 -5.15 10.23
C GLY A 61 -0.34 -6.33 9.49
N LEU A 62 0.79 -6.14 8.80
CA LEU A 62 1.46 -7.16 8.01
C LEU A 62 2.94 -7.27 8.35
N GLU A 63 3.40 -8.51 8.55
CA GLU A 63 4.80 -8.85 8.74
C GLU A 63 5.26 -9.82 7.66
N VAL A 64 6.45 -9.59 7.11
CA VAL A 64 7.02 -10.44 6.07
C VAL A 64 8.17 -11.24 6.64
N ILE A 65 8.05 -12.56 6.63
CA ILE A 65 9.09 -13.48 7.09
C ILE A 65 9.95 -13.85 5.88
N PRO A 66 11.19 -13.33 5.78
CA PRO A 66 12.08 -13.63 4.67
C PRO A 66 12.53 -15.08 4.74
N ASP A 67 12.76 -15.68 3.56
CA ASP A 67 13.32 -17.02 3.49
C ASP A 67 14.73 -17.09 4.08
N THR A 68 15.07 -18.23 4.67
CA THR A 68 16.36 -18.51 5.31
C THR A 68 17.41 -19.06 4.33
N ILE A 69 17.03 -19.36 3.08
CA ILE A 69 17.95 -19.88 2.07
C ILE A 69 19.11 -18.89 1.81
N PRO A 70 20.37 -19.31 2.02
CA PRO A 70 21.54 -18.47 1.78
C PRO A 70 21.59 -17.96 0.33
N GLY A 71 21.73 -16.64 0.16
CA GLY A 71 21.88 -16.01 -1.15
C GLY A 71 20.57 -15.59 -1.83
N ASN A 72 19.39 -15.95 -1.30
CA ASN A 72 18.10 -15.58 -1.90
C ASN A 72 17.17 -14.83 -0.95
N LYS A 73 17.60 -13.63 -0.51
CA LYS A 73 16.85 -12.76 0.43
C LYS A 73 15.54 -12.18 -0.12
N ILE A 74 15.17 -12.51 -1.35
CA ILE A 74 13.98 -11.98 -2.02
C ILE A 74 12.78 -12.90 -1.80
N LEU A 75 12.99 -14.20 -1.57
CA LEU A 75 11.91 -15.14 -1.29
C LEU A 75 11.27 -14.90 0.08
N LEU A 76 10.01 -15.31 0.18
CA LEU A 76 9.20 -15.23 1.39
C LEU A 76 8.98 -16.64 1.90
N GLU A 77 9.34 -16.91 3.15
CA GLU A 77 8.90 -18.11 3.86
C GLU A 77 7.40 -17.97 4.14
N ASP A 78 7.03 -16.89 4.82
CA ASP A 78 5.64 -16.60 5.18
C ASP A 78 5.34 -15.09 5.20
N VAL A 79 4.05 -14.77 5.23
CA VAL A 79 3.52 -13.43 5.45
C VAL A 79 2.49 -13.54 6.56
N LEU A 80 2.67 -12.80 7.65
CA LEU A 80 1.69 -12.74 8.73
C LEU A 80 0.78 -11.54 8.54
N ILE A 81 -0.52 -11.74 8.65
CA ILE A 81 -1.54 -10.69 8.68
C ILE A 81 -2.15 -10.72 10.08
N ASN A 82 -1.94 -9.66 10.86
CA ASN A 82 -2.33 -9.54 12.26
C ASN A 82 -1.88 -10.75 13.11
N GLY A 83 -0.62 -11.17 12.91
CA GLY A 83 0.00 -12.28 13.63
C GLY A 83 -0.44 -13.69 13.19
N LYS A 84 -1.21 -13.82 12.10
CA LYS A 84 -1.62 -15.12 11.54
C LYS A 84 -1.06 -15.31 10.14
N SER A 85 -0.59 -16.51 9.81
CA SER A 85 -0.11 -16.84 8.48
C SER A 85 -1.14 -16.56 7.41
N LEU A 86 -0.68 -16.00 6.30
CA LEU A 86 -1.50 -15.68 5.13
C LEU A 86 -2.01 -16.97 4.50
N GLU A 87 -3.33 -17.13 4.52
CA GLU A 87 -4.04 -18.21 3.83
C GLU A 87 -4.23 -17.86 2.34
N LEU A 88 -3.75 -18.72 1.42
CA LEU A 88 -3.72 -18.41 -0.02
C LEU A 88 -5.10 -18.30 -0.66
N ASP A 89 -6.06 -19.11 -0.21
CA ASP A 89 -7.41 -19.17 -0.78
C ASP A 89 -8.40 -18.19 -0.13
N ARG A 90 -7.97 -17.53 0.95
CA ARG A 90 -8.79 -16.55 1.64
C ARG A 90 -8.81 -15.23 0.88
N ILE A 91 -9.98 -14.58 0.85
CA ILE A 91 -10.12 -13.22 0.34
C ILE A 91 -9.87 -12.22 1.47
N TYR A 92 -8.92 -11.32 1.27
CA TYR A 92 -8.59 -10.22 2.18
C TYR A 92 -9.20 -8.92 1.69
N THR A 93 -9.51 -8.04 2.64
CA THR A 93 -9.91 -6.66 2.34
C THR A 93 -8.68 -5.78 2.57
N VAL A 94 -8.24 -5.08 1.53
CA VAL A 94 -7.00 -4.30 1.55
C VAL A 94 -7.32 -2.84 1.28
N GLY A 95 -6.99 -1.97 2.23
CA GLY A 95 -6.94 -0.53 2.02
C GLY A 95 -5.62 -0.17 1.33
N THR A 96 -5.70 0.50 0.20
CA THR A 96 -4.55 0.85 -0.64
C THR A 96 -4.81 2.16 -1.38
N ILE A 97 -3.99 2.46 -2.37
CA ILE A 97 -4.13 3.62 -3.24
C ILE A 97 -4.48 3.21 -4.67
N ASP A 98 -5.28 4.05 -5.32
CA ASP A 98 -5.72 3.86 -6.70
C ASP A 98 -4.56 3.66 -7.69
N MET A 99 -3.42 4.34 -7.49
CA MET A 99 -2.21 4.21 -8.30
C MET A 99 -1.74 2.75 -8.44
N PHE A 100 -1.90 1.90 -7.41
CA PHE A 100 -1.50 0.49 -7.49
C PHE A 100 -2.45 -0.36 -8.33
N THR A 101 -3.64 0.14 -8.62
CA THR A 101 -4.64 -0.53 -9.45
C THR A 101 -4.59 -0.07 -10.91
N PHE A 102 -3.84 0.99 -11.21
CA PHE A 102 -3.72 1.55 -12.55
C PHE A 102 -2.42 1.12 -13.23
N GLY A 103 -2.51 0.96 -14.55
CA GLY A 103 -1.36 0.67 -15.40
C GLY A 103 -0.73 -0.70 -15.14
N TYR A 104 0.59 -0.77 -15.30
CA TYR A 104 1.36 -2.01 -15.34
C TYR A 104 2.14 -2.31 -14.05
N LEU A 105 1.98 -1.49 -12.99
CA LEU A 105 2.74 -1.63 -11.74
C LEU A 105 2.44 -2.98 -11.07
N TYR A 106 1.16 -3.21 -10.78
CA TYR A 106 0.64 -4.45 -10.23
C TYR A 106 -0.54 -4.95 -11.07
N PRO A 107 -0.29 -5.61 -12.22
CA PRO A 107 -1.33 -6.20 -13.06
C PRO A 107 -2.24 -7.17 -12.30
N GLU A 108 -1.69 -7.80 -11.27
CA GLU A 108 -2.39 -8.72 -10.38
C GLU A 108 -3.49 -8.00 -9.58
N LEU A 109 -3.31 -6.71 -9.25
CA LEU A 109 -4.34 -5.88 -8.63
C LEU A 109 -5.26 -5.22 -9.67
N SER A 110 -4.72 -4.81 -10.82
CA SER A 110 -5.51 -4.11 -11.85
C SER A 110 -6.57 -4.98 -12.51
N THR A 111 -6.41 -6.31 -12.48
CA THR A 111 -7.36 -7.28 -13.02
C THR A 111 -8.46 -7.69 -12.05
N LEU A 112 -8.39 -7.29 -10.77
CA LEU A 112 -9.44 -7.59 -9.79
C LEU A 112 -10.76 -6.90 -10.17
N SER A 113 -11.87 -7.62 -10.05
CA SER A 113 -13.21 -7.09 -10.37
C SER A 113 -13.79 -6.23 -9.26
N ASP A 114 -13.49 -6.56 -7.99
CA ASP A 114 -14.03 -5.86 -6.82
C ASP A 114 -13.04 -4.79 -6.33
N LYS A 115 -13.30 -3.56 -6.80
CA LYS A 115 -12.55 -2.36 -6.42
C LYS A 115 -13.51 -1.23 -6.09
N GLN A 116 -13.27 -0.57 -4.97
CA GLN A 116 -13.97 0.66 -4.60
C GLN A 116 -12.96 1.80 -4.52
N TYR A 117 -13.17 2.84 -5.31
CA TYR A 117 -12.38 4.07 -5.28
C TYR A 117 -13.10 5.13 -4.45
N TYR A 118 -12.38 5.78 -3.54
CA TYR A 118 -12.91 6.90 -2.76
C TYR A 118 -12.53 8.20 -3.45
N MET A 119 -13.48 8.77 -4.19
CA MET A 119 -13.32 10.03 -4.92
C MET A 119 -14.48 10.98 -4.55
N PRO A 120 -14.23 12.31 -4.45
CA PRO A 120 -12.99 13.01 -4.76
C PRO A 120 -11.95 13.07 -3.62
N GLU A 121 -12.15 12.32 -2.53
CA GLU A 121 -11.29 12.30 -1.35
C GLU A 121 -9.85 11.85 -1.67
N LEU A 122 -8.85 12.58 -1.16
CA LEU A 122 -7.43 12.28 -1.38
C LEU A 122 -6.77 11.75 -0.10
N LEU A 123 -5.66 11.05 -0.25
CA LEU A 123 -4.92 10.47 0.88
C LEU A 123 -4.55 11.53 1.95
N ARG A 124 -4.26 12.76 1.50
CA ARG A 124 -3.99 13.89 2.38
C ARG A 124 -5.20 14.37 3.17
N ASP A 125 -6.40 14.20 2.62
CA ASP A 125 -7.65 14.55 3.28
C ASP A 125 -7.93 13.51 4.38
N VAL A 126 -7.81 12.21 4.07
CA VAL A 126 -7.87 11.11 5.05
C VAL A 126 -6.86 11.32 6.18
N LEU A 127 -5.62 11.67 5.86
CA LEU A 127 -4.58 11.94 6.86
C LEU A 127 -4.94 13.13 7.76
N THR A 128 -5.51 14.18 7.17
CA THR A 128 -5.96 15.36 7.93
C THR A 128 -7.07 14.99 8.90
N ASP A 129 -8.08 14.27 8.44
CA ASP A 129 -9.23 13.85 9.23
C ASP A 129 -8.84 12.90 10.36
N MET A 130 -7.92 11.97 10.08
CA MET A 130 -7.33 11.08 11.08
C MET A 130 -6.62 11.87 12.19
N LEU A 131 -5.78 12.84 11.84
CA LEU A 131 -5.07 13.65 12.84
C LEU A 131 -6.03 14.48 13.69
N ILE A 132 -7.09 15.02 13.11
CA ILE A 132 -8.13 15.79 13.83
C ILE A 132 -8.90 14.87 14.80
N THR A 133 -9.33 13.70 14.32
CA THR A 133 -10.17 12.76 15.09
C THR A 133 -9.39 12.14 16.25
N TYR A 134 -8.13 11.76 16.02
CA TYR A 134 -7.26 11.21 17.08
C TYR A 134 -6.91 12.26 18.13
N THR A 135 -6.65 13.51 17.73
CA THR A 135 -6.43 14.60 18.70
C THR A 135 -7.67 14.88 19.54
N SER A 136 -8.87 14.67 18.98
CA SER A 136 -10.14 14.83 19.71
C SER A 136 -10.48 13.64 20.63
N SER A 137 -9.95 12.45 20.33
CA SER A 137 -10.16 11.22 21.10
C SER A 137 -9.13 11.02 22.22
N VAL A 138 -7.98 11.70 22.14
CA VAL A 138 -7.02 11.80 23.24
C VAL A 138 -7.43 12.98 24.12
N LYS A 139 -8.35 12.73 25.06
CA LYS A 139 -8.40 13.56 26.28
C LYS A 139 -7.12 13.27 27.06
N LEU A 140 -6.17 14.20 27.02
CA LEU A 140 -5.23 14.35 28.13
C LEU A 140 -6.01 14.71 29.40
#